data_AF-F8NGY1-F1
#
_entry.id   AF-F8NGY1-F1
#
_cell.length_a   1.000
_cell.length_b   1.000
_cell.length_c   1.000
_cell.angle_alpha   90.00
_cell.angle_beta   90.00
_cell.angle_gamma   90.00
#
_symmetry.space_group_name_H-M   'P 1'
#
loop_
_entity.id
_entity.type
_entity.pdbx_description
1 polymer ?
#
loop_
_entity_poly.entity_id
_entity_poly.type
_entity_poly.pdbx_seq_one_letter_code
_entity_poly.pdbx_strand_id
1 'polypeptide(L)'
;MRNGEVPKPGRSDLIRAYTLQHAESGLGNDYLKRKNVIRVRMEGEQFLLQAHDVPAVVEWIEGLHAGVNISLDLDERVMPKGPIFPRRRRRRPRRPPGEGARPSRLTV
;
A
#
# COMPACT_ATOMS: atom_id res chain seq x y z
N MET A 1 -28.59 -21.67 -6.32
CA MET A 1 -28.01 -22.01 -5.00
C MET A 1 -28.60 -21.02 -4.01
N ARG A 2 -29.22 -21.48 -2.92
CA ARG A 2 -29.90 -20.60 -1.97
C ARG A 2 -28.87 -19.69 -1.30
N ASN A 3 -29.04 -18.38 -1.42
CA ASN A 3 -28.36 -17.41 -0.57
C ASN A 3 -28.91 -17.57 0.85
N GLY A 4 -28.35 -18.53 1.59
CA GLY A 4 -28.57 -18.60 3.03
C GLY A 4 -27.87 -17.41 3.66
N GLU A 5 -28.65 -16.54 4.27
CA GLU A 5 -28.13 -15.43 5.08
C GLU A 5 -27.16 -16.01 6.10
N VAL A 6 -25.89 -15.59 6.04
CA VAL A 6 -24.86 -16.08 6.97
C VAL A 6 -25.18 -15.49 8.34
N PRO A 7 -25.51 -16.30 9.35
CA PRO A 7 -25.84 -15.79 10.67
C PRO A 7 -24.65 -15.02 11.24
N LYS A 8 -24.92 -13.85 11.82
CA LYS A 8 -23.88 -13.01 12.40
C LYS A 8 -23.22 -13.76 13.56
N PRO A 9 -21.90 -13.99 13.55
CA PRO A 9 -21.24 -14.77 14.59
C PRO A 9 -21.29 -14.03 15.93
N GLY A 10 -21.55 -14.79 17.00
CA GLY A 10 -21.48 -14.35 18.38
C GLY A 10 -20.05 -14.43 18.94
N ARG A 11 -19.85 -13.93 20.17
CA ARG A 11 -18.53 -13.94 20.82
C ARG A 11 -17.98 -15.34 21.09
N SER A 12 -18.87 -16.30 21.31
CA SER A 12 -18.55 -17.72 21.49
C SER A 12 -18.10 -18.42 20.20
N ASP A 13 -18.40 -17.84 19.04
CA ASP A 13 -18.04 -18.41 17.74
C ASP A 13 -16.62 -18.02 17.31
N LEU A 14 -15.94 -17.18 18.09
CA LEU A 14 -14.55 -16.81 17.85
C LEU A 14 -13.64 -18.00 18.15
N ILE A 15 -13.15 -18.63 17.09
CA ILE A 15 -12.23 -19.76 17.20
C ILE A 15 -10.81 -19.27 17.54
N ARG A 16 -10.35 -18.21 16.87
CA ARG A 16 -9.00 -17.67 17.03
C ARG A 16 -8.91 -16.23 16.55
N ALA A 17 -8.00 -15.47 17.17
CA ALA A 17 -7.59 -14.15 16.74
C ALA A 17 -6.09 -14.18 16.44
N TYR A 18 -5.68 -13.51 15.37
CA TYR A 18 -4.28 -13.45 14.92
C TYR A 18 -3.87 -11.99 14.76
N THR A 19 -2.60 -11.69 15.04
CA THR A 19 -1.99 -10.42 14.64
C THR A 19 -1.71 -10.40 13.13
N LEU A 20 -1.79 -9.19 12.55
CA LEU A 20 -1.39 -8.94 11.16
C LEU A 20 0.08 -8.50 11.03
N GLN A 21 0.85 -8.51 12.12
CA GLN A 21 2.28 -8.20 12.07
C GLN A 21 3.00 -9.24 11.20
N HIS A 22 3.73 -8.75 10.20
CA HIS A 22 4.43 -9.58 9.21
C HIS A 22 3.53 -10.62 8.51
N ALA A 23 2.21 -10.41 8.49
CA ALA A 23 1.31 -11.32 7.79
C ALA A 23 1.43 -11.13 6.27
N GLU A 24 1.22 -12.22 5.54
CA GLU A 24 1.29 -12.25 4.08
C GLU A 24 -0.03 -12.78 3.52
N SER A 25 -0.56 -12.10 2.51
CA SER A 25 -1.76 -12.55 1.80
C SER A 25 -1.56 -12.47 0.28
N GLY A 26 -2.08 -13.47 -0.43
CA GLY A 26 -2.00 -13.56 -1.89
C GLY A 26 -2.94 -14.60 -2.48
N LEU A 27 -2.91 -14.75 -3.80
CA LEU A 27 -3.73 -15.75 -4.49
C LEU A 27 -3.25 -17.17 -4.18
N GLY A 28 -4.18 -18.06 -3.82
CA GLY A 28 -3.93 -19.49 -3.62
C GLY A 28 -3.88 -20.27 -4.94
N ASN A 29 -2.94 -19.93 -5.83
CA ASN A 29 -2.93 -20.42 -7.22
C ASN A 29 -2.63 -21.92 -7.37
N ASP A 30 -2.07 -22.55 -6.34
CA ASP A 30 -1.85 -23.99 -6.25
C ASP A 30 -3.10 -24.78 -5.81
N TYR A 31 -4.16 -24.09 -5.36
CA TYR A 31 -5.40 -24.73 -4.95
C TYR A 31 -6.44 -24.74 -6.08
N LEU A 32 -6.43 -25.81 -6.87
CA LEU A 32 -7.28 -25.93 -8.06
C LEU A 32 -8.70 -26.46 -7.77
N LYS A 33 -8.99 -26.91 -6.53
CA LYS A 33 -10.28 -27.53 -6.18
C LYS A 33 -11.43 -26.51 -6.05
N ARG A 34 -11.12 -25.26 -5.75
CA ARG A 34 -12.10 -24.17 -5.62
C ARG A 34 -11.55 -22.90 -6.24
N LYS A 35 -12.45 -22.09 -6.81
CA LYS A 35 -12.12 -20.77 -7.34
C LYS A 35 -12.08 -19.73 -6.20
N ASN A 36 -11.47 -18.58 -6.50
CA ASN A 36 -11.48 -17.40 -5.62
C ASN A 36 -10.86 -17.69 -4.24
N VAL A 37 -9.74 -18.42 -4.23
CA VAL A 37 -9.05 -18.82 -3.01
C VAL A 37 -7.88 -17.88 -2.72
N ILE A 38 -7.85 -17.38 -1.49
CA ILE A 38 -6.81 -16.53 -0.94
C ILE A 38 -5.98 -17.37 0.01
N ARG A 39 -4.67 -17.28 -0.12
CA ARG A 39 -3.71 -17.79 0.85
C ARG A 39 -3.35 -16.69 1.82
N VAL A 40 -3.44 -16.99 3.10
CA VAL A 40 -3.00 -16.08 4.15
C VAL A 40 -2.06 -16.83 5.09
N ARG A 41 -0.96 -16.17 5.45
CA ARG A 41 0.03 -16.62 6.41
C ARG A 41 0.12 -15.59 7.53
N MET A 42 -0.17 -15.99 8.75
CA MET A 42 -0.11 -15.13 9.93
C MET A 42 0.34 -15.95 11.14
N GLU A 43 1.21 -15.35 11.98
CA GLU A 43 1.80 -16.00 13.15
C GLU A 43 2.49 -17.36 12.85
N GLY A 44 3.00 -17.54 11.63
CA GLY A 44 3.62 -18.80 11.19
C GLY A 44 2.64 -19.88 10.74
N GLU A 45 1.33 -19.69 10.94
CA GLU A 45 0.28 -20.55 10.42
C GLU A 45 -0.12 -20.16 9.00
N GLN A 46 -0.60 -21.12 8.22
CA GLN A 46 -1.05 -20.90 6.84
C GLN A 46 -2.42 -21.56 6.59
N PHE A 47 -3.34 -20.79 6.03
CA PHE A 47 -4.68 -21.27 5.70
C PHE A 47 -5.17 -20.69 4.37
N LEU A 48 -6.25 -21.30 3.87
CA LEU A 48 -6.90 -20.92 2.62
C LEU A 48 -8.30 -20.38 2.93
N LEU A 49 -8.60 -19.20 2.43
CA LEU A 49 -9.91 -18.56 2.53
C LEU A 49 -10.57 -18.55 1.16
N GLN A 50 -11.83 -18.96 1.08
CA GLN A 50 -12.60 -18.88 -0.15
C GLN A 50 -13.49 -17.64 -0.13
N ALA A 51 -13.29 -16.74 -1.09
CA ALA A 51 -14.17 -15.61 -1.33
C ALA A 51 -15.36 -15.99 -2.23
N HIS A 52 -16.41 -15.18 -2.17
CA HIS A 52 -17.63 -15.37 -2.96
C HIS A 52 -17.37 -15.22 -4.47
N ASP A 53 -16.70 -14.13 -4.87
CA ASP A 53 -16.41 -13.78 -6.25
C ASP A 53 -15.01 -13.15 -6.40
N VAL A 54 -14.64 -12.81 -7.64
CA VAL A 54 -13.32 -12.23 -7.97
C VAL A 54 -13.15 -10.81 -7.38
N PRO A 55 -14.14 -9.90 -7.44
CA PRO A 55 -14.02 -8.60 -6.76
C PRO A 55 -13.77 -8.73 -5.26
N ALA A 56 -14.47 -9.65 -4.58
CA ALA A 56 -14.25 -9.90 -3.17
C ALA A 56 -12.81 -10.39 -2.90
N VAL A 57 -12.21 -11.18 -3.78
CA VAL A 57 -10.79 -11.58 -3.64
C VAL A 57 -9.87 -10.36 -3.58
N VAL A 58 -10.09 -9.40 -4.47
CA VAL A 58 -9.28 -8.17 -4.52
C VAL A 58 -9.49 -7.36 -3.25
N GLU A 59 -10.75 -7.13 -2.85
CA GLU A 59 -11.10 -6.37 -1.64
C GLU A 59 -10.47 -6.99 -0.38
N TRP A 60 -10.54 -8.31 -0.23
CA TRP A 60 -9.94 -9.01 0.91
C TRP A 60 -8.41 -8.90 0.92
N ILE A 61 -7.75 -9.04 -0.23
CA ILE A 61 -6.28 -8.92 -0.32
C ILE A 61 -5.85 -7.48 -0.01
N GLU A 62 -6.52 -6.48 -0.57
CA GLU A 62 -6.22 -5.07 -0.33
C GLU A 62 -6.46 -4.68 1.14
N GLY A 63 -7.57 -5.14 1.74
CA GLY A 63 -7.88 -4.92 3.15
C GLY A 63 -6.84 -5.55 4.08
N LEU A 64 -6.41 -6.78 3.79
CA LEU A 64 -5.35 -7.45 4.55
C LEU A 64 -4.02 -6.72 4.40
N HIS A 65 -3.62 -6.33 3.20
CA HIS A 65 -2.39 -5.54 2.97
C HIS A 65 -2.44 -4.18 3.69
N ALA A 66 -3.57 -3.49 3.65
CA ALA A 66 -3.75 -2.24 4.39
C ALA A 66 -3.60 -2.46 5.90
N GLY A 67 -4.18 -3.52 6.45
CA GLY A 67 -4.04 -3.92 7.84
C GLY A 67 -2.60 -4.25 8.23
N VAL A 68 -1.88 -5.01 7.39
CA VAL A 68 -0.47 -5.35 7.59
C VAL A 68 0.41 -4.10 7.62
N ASN A 69 0.15 -3.11 6.75
CA ASN A 69 0.92 -1.86 6.72
C ASN A 69 0.80 -1.03 8.00
N ILE A 70 -0.27 -1.22 8.78
CA ILE A 70 -0.52 -0.49 10.03
C ILE A 70 -0.38 -1.35 11.29
N SER A 71 0.05 -2.61 11.18
CA SER A 71 0.09 -3.55 12.31
C SER A 71 1.37 -3.47 13.15
N LEU A 72 2.49 -3.10 12.53
CA LEU A 72 3.77 -2.88 13.24
C LEU A 72 3.75 -1.60 14.06
N ASP A 73 4.68 -1.42 14.98
CA ASP A 73 4.80 -0.16 15.71
C ASP A 73 5.24 0.98 14.79
N LEU A 74 4.88 2.23 15.13
CA LEU A 74 5.15 3.39 14.27
C LEU A 74 6.64 3.56 13.95
N ASP A 75 7.51 3.22 14.90
CA ASP A 75 8.96 3.35 14.76
C ASP A 75 9.57 2.27 13.84
N GLU A 76 8.89 1.13 13.67
CA GLU A 76 9.33 0.03 12.82
C GLU A 76 8.77 0.13 11.39
N ARG A 77 7.72 0.93 11.19
CA ARG A 77 7.10 1.10 9.87
C ARG A 77 8.02 1.88 8.93
N VAL A 78 8.18 1.34 7.72
CA VAL A 78 8.85 2.06 6.63
C VAL A 78 8.00 3.26 6.22
N MET A 79 8.58 4.46 6.29
CA MET A 79 7.93 5.67 5.82
C MET A 79 7.51 5.55 4.34
N PRO A 80 6.24 5.80 3.99
CA PRO A 80 5.79 5.79 2.62
C PRO A 80 6.60 6.80 1.80
N LYS A 81 7.13 6.36 0.66
CA LYS A 81 7.76 7.29 -0.28
C LYS A 81 6.64 8.05 -0.99
N GLY A 82 6.42 9.30 -0.58
CA GLY A 82 5.48 10.18 -1.26
C GLY A 82 5.83 10.34 -2.76
N PRO A 83 4.85 10.69 -3.60
CA PRO A 83 5.09 10.93 -5.02
C PRO A 83 6.21 11.96 -5.21
N ILE A 84 7.16 11.64 -6.11
CA ILE A 84 8.27 12.54 -6.43
C ILE A 84 7.73 13.65 -7.33
N PHE A 85 7.44 14.80 -6.73
CA PHE A 85 7.08 15.98 -7.49
C PHE A 85 8.33 16.62 -8.11
N PRO A 86 8.30 16.99 -9.41
CA PRO A 86 9.37 17.75 -10.02
C PRO A 86 9.62 19.04 -9.24
N ARG A 87 10.88 19.31 -8.85
CA ARG A 87 11.23 20.60 -8.23
C ARG A 87 10.99 21.73 -9.23
N ARG A 88 10.14 22.71 -8.86
CA ARG A 88 9.91 23.92 -9.65
C ARG A 88 11.23 24.66 -9.85
N ARG A 89 11.76 24.63 -11.08
CA ARG A 89 13.00 25.34 -11.44
C ARG A 89 12.72 26.84 -11.40
N ARG A 90 13.38 27.58 -10.51
CA ARG A 90 13.35 29.06 -10.54
C ARG A 90 13.92 29.48 -11.89
N ARG A 91 13.10 30.10 -12.74
CA ARG A 91 13.56 30.75 -13.96
C ARG A 91 14.51 31.87 -13.52
N ARG A 92 15.81 31.71 -13.77
CA ARG A 92 16.74 32.85 -13.65
C ARG A 92 16.28 33.90 -14.66
N PRO A 93 16.09 35.17 -14.26
CA PRO A 93 15.85 36.24 -15.22
C PRO A 93 16.96 36.21 -16.26
N ARG A 94 16.61 36.22 -17.55
CA ARG A 94 17.59 36.46 -18.60
C ARG A 94 18.15 37.85 -18.34
N ARG A 95 19.47 37.94 -18.09
CA ARG A 95 20.17 39.22 -18.11
C ARG A 95 19.92 39.84 -19.50
N PRO A 96 19.38 41.06 -19.60
CA PRO A 96 19.19 41.70 -20.90
C PRO A 96 20.56 41.79 -21.61
N PRO A 97 20.62 41.49 -22.92
CA PRO A 97 21.82 41.74 -23.70
C PRO A 97 22.00 43.26 -23.78
N GLY A 98 22.98 43.80 -23.06
CA GLY A 98 23.28 45.23 -23.12
C GLY A 98 24.10 45.81 -21.98
N GLU A 99 24.15 45.19 -20.80
CA GLU A 99 24.88 45.78 -19.66
C GLU A 99 26.21 45.08 -19.41
N GLY A 100 27.11 45.29 -20.37
CA GLY A 100 28.48 44.77 -20.40
C GLY A 100 29.41 45.68 -21.19
N ALA A 101 29.39 47.00 -20.93
CA ALA A 101 30.49 47.91 -21.26
C ALA A 101 30.28 49.26 -20.55
N ARG A 102 30.70 49.36 -19.29
CA ARG A 102 31.05 50.68 -18.72
C ARG A 102 32.56 50.83 -18.90
N PRO A 103 33.07 51.76 -19.71
CA PRO A 103 34.50 52.00 -19.75
C PRO A 103 34.93 52.62 -18.42
N SER A 104 35.92 52.01 -17.79
CA SER A 104 36.61 52.52 -16.61
C SER A 104 37.20 53.89 -16.95
N ARG A 105 36.68 54.95 -16.33
CA ARG A 105 37.26 56.29 -16.43
C ARG A 105 38.57 56.28 -15.66
N LEU A 106 39.71 56.24 -16.36
CA LEU A 106 41.01 56.52 -15.76
C LEU A 106 41.01 58.01 -15.38
N THR A 107 41.15 58.26 -14.09
CA THR A 107 41.50 59.57 -13.53
C THR A 107 43.00 59.78 -13.72
N VAL A 108 43.38 60.92 -14.31
CA VAL A 108 44.72 61.53 -14.13
C VAL A 108 44.51 62.77 -13.29
#